data_AF-U2DHA6-F1
#
_entry.id   AF-U2DHA6-F1
#
_cell.length_a   1.000
_cell.length_b   1.000
_cell.length_c   1.000
_cell.angle_alpha   90.00
_cell.angle_beta   90.00
_cell.angle_gamma   90.00
#
_symmetry.space_group_name_H-M   'P 1'
#
loop_
_entity.id
_entity.type
_entity.pdbx_description
1 polymer ?
#
loop_
_entity_poly.entity_id
_entity_poly.type
_entity_poly.pdbx_seq_one_letter_code
_entity_poly.pdbx_strand_id
1 'polypeptide(L)'
;MDVLSSDDDSIIEVVENKIQVKKLYSKIDNCLAQREKTVIEMRYGLLDGKPKTQREIAKLLNISRSYVSRIEKRALKKLYKELNNPSK
;
A
#
# COMPACT_ATOMS: atom_id res chain seq x y z
N MET A 1 -29.30 -30.70 -2.96
CA MET A 1 -28.06 -30.85 -3.74
C MET A 1 -27.24 -29.63 -3.43
N ASP A 2 -26.50 -29.67 -2.33
CA ASP A 2 -25.59 -28.58 -1.96
C ASP A 2 -24.29 -28.82 -2.70
N VAL A 3 -24.09 -28.04 -3.77
CA VAL A 3 -22.80 -27.95 -4.45
C VAL A 3 -22.04 -26.83 -3.78
N LEU A 4 -21.26 -27.19 -2.76
CA LEU A 4 -20.14 -26.38 -2.31
C LEU A 4 -19.00 -26.57 -3.33
N SER A 5 -18.86 -25.64 -4.28
CA SER A 5 -17.58 -25.42 -4.95
C SER A 5 -16.85 -24.31 -4.20
N SER A 6 -16.13 -24.71 -3.17
CA SER A 6 -14.99 -23.97 -2.63
C SER A 6 -13.74 -24.71 -3.10
N ASP A 7 -12.66 -23.97 -3.38
CA ASP A 7 -11.30 -24.47 -3.67
C ASP A 7 -10.84 -24.52 -5.14
N ASP A 8 -11.19 -23.50 -5.92
CA ASP A 8 -10.31 -23.02 -6.99
C ASP A 8 -10.54 -21.50 -7.12
N ASP A 9 -9.82 -20.68 -6.33
CA ASP A 9 -9.56 -19.31 -6.78
C ASP A 9 -9.00 -19.47 -8.20
N SER A 10 -9.71 -18.97 -9.21
CA SER A 10 -9.33 -19.26 -10.59
C SER A 10 -7.86 -18.89 -10.78
N ILE A 11 -7.05 -19.76 -11.39
CA ILE A 11 -5.62 -19.51 -11.61
C ILE A 11 -5.40 -18.11 -12.24
N ILE A 12 -6.37 -17.68 -13.03
CA ILE A 12 -6.47 -16.36 -13.64
C ILE A 12 -6.49 -15.25 -12.57
N GLU A 13 -7.36 -15.34 -11.57
CA GLU A 13 -7.46 -14.37 -10.47
C GLU A 13 -6.16 -14.27 -9.64
N VAL A 14 -5.52 -15.39 -9.35
CA VAL A 14 -4.23 -15.40 -8.65
C VAL A 14 -3.14 -14.70 -9.46
N VAL A 15 -3.10 -14.92 -10.77
CA VAL A 15 -2.16 -14.27 -11.68
C VAL A 15 -2.43 -12.77 -11.78
N GLU A 16 -3.69 -12.37 -11.94
CA GLU A 16 -4.09 -10.96 -11.99
C GLU A 16 -3.72 -10.22 -10.70
N ASN A 17 -4.01 -10.82 -9.54
CA ASN A 17 -3.64 -10.26 -8.24
C ASN A 17 -2.13 -10.05 -8.12
N LYS A 18 -1.31 -11.03 -8.53
CA LYS A 18 0.16 -10.89 -8.51
C LYS A 18 0.65 -9.74 -9.39
N ILE A 19 0.03 -9.55 -10.56
CA ILE A 19 0.37 -8.44 -11.48
C ILE A 19 0.01 -7.09 -10.83
N GLN A 20 -1.18 -6.96 -10.24
CA GLN A 20 -1.62 -5.74 -9.57
C GLN A 20 -0.72 -5.38 -8.38
N VAL A 21 -0.36 -6.37 -7.56
CA VAL A 21 0.55 -6.19 -6.42
C VAL A 21 1.92 -5.70 -6.89
N LYS A 22 2.50 -6.32 -7.93
CA LYS A 22 3.78 -5.88 -8.50
C LYS A 22 3.72 -4.45 -9.02
N LYS A 23 2.62 -4.07 -9.68
CA LYS A 23 2.40 -2.69 -10.17
C LYS A 23 2.34 -1.69 -9.01
N LEU A 24 1.64 -2.02 -7.92
CA LEU A 24 1.55 -1.18 -6.72
C LEU A 24 2.93 -0.93 -6.11
N TYR A 25 3.71 -1.98 -5.87
CA TYR A 25 5.07 -1.86 -5.32
C TYR A 25 5.98 -0.99 -6.20
N SER A 26 5.94 -1.21 -7.53
CA SER A 26 6.68 -0.37 -8.48
C SER A 26 6.29 1.12 -8.38
N LYS A 27 5.00 1.44 -8.23
CA LYS A 27 4.55 2.82 -8.05
C LYS A 27 4.95 3.41 -6.70
N ILE A 28 4.93 2.61 -5.64
CA ILE A 28 5.44 3.03 -4.31
C ILE A 28 6.91 3.42 -4.41
N ASP A 29 7.73 2.62 -5.09
CA ASP A 29 9.17 2.85 -5.21
C ASP A 29 9.52 4.07 -6.08
N ASN A 30 8.80 4.27 -7.18
CA ASN A 30 9.15 5.30 -8.17
C ASN A 30 8.48 6.66 -7.93
N CYS A 31 7.34 6.70 -7.23
CA CYS A 31 6.53 7.91 -7.13
C CYS A 31 6.55 8.56 -5.74
N LEU A 32 6.94 7.82 -4.70
CA LEU A 32 7.02 8.33 -3.34
C LEU A 32 8.45 8.72 -2.97
N ALA A 33 8.59 9.82 -2.25
CA ALA A 33 9.86 10.13 -1.60
C ALA A 33 10.14 9.14 -0.47
N GLN A 34 11.41 8.97 -0.08
CA GLN A 34 11.81 8.01 0.95
C GLN A 34 10.96 8.11 2.24
N ARG A 35 10.72 9.33 2.73
CA ARG A 35 9.90 9.57 3.93
C ARG A 35 8.44 9.15 3.75
N GLU A 36 7.88 9.37 2.56
CA GLU A 36 6.50 8.97 2.21
C GLU A 36 6.40 7.44 2.13
N LYS A 37 7.33 6.80 1.41
CA LYS A 37 7.45 5.36 1.30
C LYS A 37 7.52 4.71 2.68
N THR A 38 8.44 5.14 3.53
CA THR A 38 8.59 4.60 4.90
C THR A 38 7.30 4.73 5.73
N VAL A 39 6.59 5.86 5.65
CA VAL A 39 5.30 6.02 6.35
C VAL A 39 4.25 5.06 5.80
N ILE A 40 4.15 4.89 4.48
CA ILE A 40 3.19 3.98 3.83
C ILE A 40 3.52 2.52 4.16
N GLU A 41 4.78 2.11 4.07
CA GLU A 41 5.21 0.75 4.39
C GLU A 41 4.85 0.37 5.83
N MET A 42 5.13 1.24 6.81
CA MET A 42 4.75 0.99 8.20
C MET A 42 3.24 1.04 8.41
N ARG A 43 2.52 1.97 7.74
CA ARG A 43 1.08 2.15 7.93
C ARG A 43 0.30 0.91 7.50
N TYR A 44 0.70 0.31 6.39
CA TYR A 44 0.00 -0.82 5.78
C TYR A 44 0.72 -2.15 5.98
N GLY A 45 1.83 -2.18 6.72
CA GLY A 45 2.57 -3.41 7.03
C GLY A 45 3.22 -4.03 5.79
N LEU A 46 3.65 -3.22 4.82
CA LEU A 46 4.17 -3.71 3.54
C LEU A 46 5.56 -4.35 3.64
N LEU A 47 6.22 -4.19 4.79
CA LEU A 47 7.58 -4.69 5.03
C LEU A 47 7.60 -5.84 6.05
N ASP A 48 6.83 -5.71 7.14
CA ASP A 48 6.82 -6.67 8.25
C ASP A 48 5.46 -7.38 8.42
N GLY A 49 4.48 -7.12 7.55
CA GLY A 49 3.12 -7.63 7.67
C GLY A 49 2.30 -7.00 8.82
N LYS A 50 2.87 -6.03 9.55
CA LYS A 50 2.29 -5.50 10.80
C LYS A 50 1.96 -4.02 10.65
N PRO A 51 0.73 -3.67 10.23
CA PRO A 51 0.31 -2.28 10.07
C PRO A 51 0.39 -1.54 11.40
N LYS A 52 0.86 -0.28 11.34
CA LYS A 52 1.02 0.60 12.51
C LYS A 52 0.08 1.78 12.43
N THR A 53 -0.39 2.27 13.56
CA THR A 53 -1.17 3.51 13.66
C THR A 53 -0.29 4.73 13.39
N GLN A 54 -0.91 5.84 12.96
CA GLN A 54 -0.19 7.12 12.82
C GLN A 54 0.49 7.56 14.12
N ARG A 55 -0.08 7.21 15.29
CA ARG A 55 0.50 7.50 16.61
C ARG A 55 1.75 6.66 16.88
N GLU A 56 1.74 5.37 16.55
CA GLU A 56 2.90 4.51 16.69
C GLU A 56 4.03 4.93 15.73
N ILE A 57 3.68 5.21 14.47
CA ILE A 57 4.64 5.72 13.48
C ILE A 57 5.24 7.05 13.94
N ALA A 58 4.42 7.95 14.49
CA ALA A 58 4.87 9.23 15.03
C ALA A 58 5.91 9.05 16.15
N LYS A 59 5.66 8.10 17.06
CA LYS A 59 6.62 7.74 18.12
C LYS A 59 7.92 7.17 17.53
N LEU A 60 7.83 6.24 16.59
CA LEU A 60 9.01 5.60 15.98
C LEU A 60 9.88 6.59 15.19
N LEU A 61 9.25 7.53 14.48
CA LEU A 61 9.93 8.52 13.64
C LEU A 61 10.27 9.82 14.38
N ASN A 62 9.97 9.90 15.68
CA ASN A 62 10.12 11.07 16.54
C ASN A 62 9.56 12.36 15.91
N ILE A 63 8.30 12.30 15.45
CA ILE A 63 7.58 13.45 14.86
C ILE A 63 6.13 13.49 15.36
N SER A 64 5.42 14.59 15.12
CA SER A 64 4.01 14.67 15.51
C SER A 64 3.11 13.74 14.68
N ARG A 65 2.06 13.20 15.32
CA ARG A 65 0.99 12.44 14.63
C ARG A 65 0.37 13.22 13.48
N SER A 66 0.17 14.52 13.66
CA SER A 66 -0.38 15.38 12.60
C SER A 66 0.56 15.48 11.41
N TYR A 67 1.89 15.45 11.63
CA TYR A 67 2.83 15.42 10.52
C TYR A 67 2.81 14.08 9.77
N VAL A 68 2.76 12.95 10.47
CA VAL A 68 2.55 11.63 9.85
C VAL A 68 1.29 11.61 8.98
N SER A 69 0.18 12.12 9.50
CA SER A 69 -1.10 12.23 8.77
C SER A 69 -0.95 13.03 7.47
N ARG A 70 -0.23 14.17 7.50
CA ARG A 70 0.03 14.96 6.28
C ARG A 70 0.89 14.20 5.26
N ILE A 71 1.90 13.46 5.72
CA ILE A 71 2.76 12.64 4.86
C ILE A 71 1.92 11.55 4.19
N GLU A 72 1.15 10.79 4.98
CA GLU A 72 0.27 9.72 4.48
C GLU A 72 -0.73 10.25 3.44
N LYS A 73 -1.45 11.35 3.76
CA LYS A 73 -2.41 11.96 2.83
C LYS A 73 -1.77 12.36 1.50
N ARG A 74 -0.55 12.92 1.54
CA ARG A 74 0.18 13.32 0.34
C ARG A 74 0.61 12.10 -0.49
N ALA A 75 1.14 11.08 0.17
CA ALA A 75 1.58 9.85 -0.47
C ALA A 75 0.41 9.11 -1.15
N LEU A 76 -0.72 8.96 -0.45
CA LEU A 76 -1.93 8.34 -1.02
C LEU A 76 -2.46 9.12 -2.23
N LYS A 77 -2.44 10.46 -2.18
CA LYS A 77 -2.85 11.28 -3.33
C LYS A 77 -1.95 11.06 -4.55
N LYS A 78 -0.63 10.91 -4.36
CA LYS A 78 0.31 10.59 -5.44
C LYS A 78 0.04 9.20 -6.02
N LEU A 79 -0.07 8.18 -5.16
CA LEU A 79 -0.35 6.81 -5.58
C LEU A 79 -1.69 6.72 -6.34
N TYR A 80 -2.74 7.37 -5.83
CA TYR A 80 -4.04 7.42 -6.50
C TYR A 80 -3.92 8.00 -7.91
N LYS A 81 -3.19 9.12 -8.07
CA LYS A 81 -2.97 9.72 -9.39
C LYS A 81 -2.21 8.76 -10.33
N GLU A 82 -1.17 8.11 -9.82
CA GLU A 82 -0.32 7.22 -10.63
C GLU A 82 -0.95 5.88 -10.99
N LEU A 83 -1.91 5.40 -10.19
CA LEU A 83 -2.66 4.17 -10.45
C LEU A 83 -3.84 4.41 -11.39
N ASN A 84 -4.50 5.57 -11.28
CA ASN A 84 -5.68 5.91 -12.09
C ASN A 84 -5.34 6.68 -13.37
N ASN A 85 -4.09 7.08 -13.59
CA ASN A 85 -3.69 7.69 -14.84
C ASN A 85 -3.08 6.62 -15.76
N PRO A 86 -3.79 6.15 -16.81
CA PRO A 86 -3.32 5.09 -17.70
C PRO A 86 -2.17 5.50 -18.63
N SER A 87 -1.62 6.72 -18.49
CA SER A 87 -0.63 7.27 -19.41
C SER A 87 0.60 7.80 -18.68
N LYS A 88 1.59 6.92 -18.52
CA LYS A 88 3.02 7.25 -18.60
C LYS A 88 3.81 6.00 -18.96
#